data_AF-A0A2Z6QGF7-F1
#
_entry.id   AF-A0A2Z6QGF7-F1
#
_cell.length_a   1.000
_cell.length_b   1.000
_cell.length_c   1.000
_cell.angle_alpha   90.00
_cell.angle_beta   90.00
_cell.angle_gamma   90.00
#
_symmetry.space_group_name_H-M   'P 1'
#
loop_
_entity.id
_entity.type
_entity.pdbx_description
1 polymer ?
#
loop_
_entity_poly.entity_id
_entity_poly.type
_entity_poly.pdbx_seq_one_letter_code
_entity_poly.pdbx_strand_id
1 'polypeptide(L)'
;MTQQAQVSASQTVEPVRQPKGPPSSLKTEEGFKKYYVAEYLKEVGLLNKEDLDSDYPVKPFQRPRSQRNNNSARINRMEEGLNETRESVNQLTEEFQKLNIRKPVV
;
A
#
# COMPACT_ATOMS: atom_id res chain seq x y z
N MET A 1 -37.18 -0.69 -6.42
CA MET A 1 -35.72 -1.00 -6.42
C MET A 1 -34.99 0.19 -7.00
N THR A 2 -34.39 1.03 -6.14
CA THR A 2 -33.73 2.29 -6.52
C THR A 2 -32.22 2.05 -6.59
N GLN A 3 -31.67 2.04 -7.80
CA GLN A 3 -30.24 1.96 -8.03
C GLN A 3 -29.63 3.35 -7.78
N GLN A 4 -28.89 3.52 -6.69
CA GLN A 4 -28.03 4.68 -6.50
C GLN A 4 -26.80 4.51 -7.40
N ALA A 5 -26.71 5.35 -8.43
CA ALA A 5 -25.52 5.46 -9.25
C ALA A 5 -24.42 6.18 -8.45
N GLN A 6 -23.40 5.44 -8.02
CA GLN A 6 -22.20 6.02 -7.42
C GLN A 6 -21.32 6.60 -8.53
N VAL A 7 -21.33 7.92 -8.66
CA VAL A 7 -20.46 8.66 -9.58
C VAL A 7 -19.05 8.67 -8.99
N SER A 8 -18.16 7.84 -9.53
CA SER A 8 -16.74 7.88 -9.20
C SER A 8 -16.13 9.16 -9.76
N ALA A 9 -15.86 10.14 -8.90
CA ALA A 9 -15.09 11.31 -9.27
C ALA A 9 -13.65 10.89 -9.59
N SER A 10 -13.25 11.02 -10.85
CA SER A 10 -11.86 10.86 -11.29
C SER A 10 -11.02 11.98 -10.71
N GLN A 11 -10.51 11.79 -9.49
CA GLN A 11 -9.47 12.66 -8.96
C GLN A 11 -8.16 12.33 -9.69
N THR A 12 -7.87 13.08 -10.75
CA THR A 12 -6.52 13.19 -11.30
C THR A 12 -5.68 14.00 -10.31
N VAL A 13 -5.28 13.35 -9.21
CA VAL A 13 -4.23 13.88 -8.34
C VAL A 13 -2.93 13.72 -9.12
N GLU A 14 -2.36 14.84 -9.58
CA GLU A 14 -0.99 14.82 -10.06
C GLU A 14 -0.12 14.27 -8.92
N PRO A 15 0.67 13.21 -9.16
CA PRO A 15 1.58 12.70 -8.14
C PRO A 15 2.47 13.85 -7.69
N VAL A 16 2.52 14.10 -6.38
CA VAL A 16 3.50 15.01 -5.77
C VAL A 16 4.87 14.57 -6.27
N ARG A 17 5.46 15.35 -7.18
CA ARG A 17 6.73 15.00 -7.80
C ARG A 17 7.79 15.12 -6.73
N GLN A 18 8.28 13.99 -6.25
CA GLN A 18 9.50 13.97 -5.45
C GLN A 18 10.62 14.66 -6.24
N PRO A 19 11.56 15.36 -5.56
CA PRO A 19 12.70 15.97 -6.22
C PRO A 19 13.38 14.93 -7.12
N LYS A 20 13.64 15.33 -8.36
CA LYS A 20 14.22 14.47 -9.40
C LYS A 20 15.66 14.16 -8.96
N GLY A 21 15.87 13.01 -8.34
CA GLY A 21 17.20 12.54 -7.99
C GLY A 21 17.86 11.79 -9.15
N PRO A 22 19.16 11.48 -9.03
CA PRO A 22 19.85 10.64 -9.99
C PRO A 22 19.13 9.29 -10.19
N PRO A 23 19.14 8.74 -11.41
CA PRO A 23 18.57 7.43 -11.68
C PRO A 23 19.14 6.37 -10.74
N SER A 24 18.27 5.52 -10.17
CA SER A 24 18.68 4.40 -9.31
C SER A 24 19.53 3.35 -10.02
N SER A 25 19.60 3.39 -11.35
CA SER A 25 20.48 2.59 -12.19
C SER A 25 21.95 3.00 -12.08
N LEU A 26 22.25 4.24 -11.68
CA LEU A 26 23.63 4.68 -11.46
C LEU A 26 24.18 3.95 -10.22
N LYS A 27 25.30 3.24 -10.41
CA LYS A 27 25.97 2.47 -9.35
C LYS A 27 27.35 3.00 -8.97
N THR A 28 27.93 3.86 -9.80
CA THR A 28 29.30 4.35 -9.65
C THR A 28 29.32 5.83 -9.27
N GLU A 29 30.26 6.21 -8.41
CA GLU A 29 30.46 7.62 -8.01
C GLU A 29 30.70 8.53 -9.23
N GLU A 30 31.47 8.06 -10.20
CA GLU A 30 31.71 8.80 -11.45
C GLU A 30 30.42 9.01 -12.25
N GLY A 31 29.54 8.00 -12.30
CA GLY A 31 28.23 8.13 -12.95
C GLY A 31 27.34 9.18 -12.26
N PHE A 32 27.35 9.21 -10.93
CA PHE A 32 26.67 10.26 -10.17
C PHE A 32 27.25 11.65 -10.44
N LYS A 33 28.57 11.80 -10.49
CA LYS A 33 29.21 13.09 -10.83
C LYS A 33 28.83 13.57 -12.23
N LYS A 34 28.86 12.68 -13.23
CA LYS A 34 28.45 13.00 -14.60
C LYS A 34 26.98 13.42 -14.68
N TYR A 35 26.10 12.76 -13.94
CA TYR A 35 24.69 13.15 -13.84
C TYR A 35 24.52 14.57 -13.31
N TYR A 36 25.14 14.91 -12.18
CA TYR A 36 24.99 16.24 -11.60
C TYR A 36 25.58 17.35 -12.48
N VAL A 37 26.69 17.08 -13.18
CA VAL A 37 27.23 18.01 -14.17
C VAL A 37 26.25 18.23 -15.32
N ALA A 38 25.66 17.16 -15.85
CA ALA A 38 24.69 17.25 -16.95
C ALA A 38 23.39 17.94 -16.51
N GLU A 39 22.92 17.69 -15.28
CA GLU A 39 21.78 18.37 -14.68
C GLU A 39 22.02 19.88 -14.57
N TYR A 40 23.19 20.28 -14.06
CA TYR A 40 23.58 21.68 -13.99
C TYR A 40 23.69 22.32 -15.39
N LEU A 41 24.29 21.63 -16.37
CA LEU A 41 24.37 22.10 -17.75
C LEU A 41 22.98 22.30 -18.39
N LYS A 42 22.02 21.45 -18.03
CA LYS A 42 20.63 21.62 -18.45
C LYS A 42 20.00 22.85 -17.81
N GLU A 43 20.21 23.08 -16.51
CA GLU A 43 19.66 24.26 -15.81
C GLU A 43 20.15 25.57 -16.40
N VAL A 44 21.42 25.63 -16.82
CA VAL A 44 22.00 26.81 -17.50
C VAL A 44 21.68 26.88 -19.00
N GLY A 45 20.88 25.93 -19.52
CA GLY A 45 20.42 25.93 -20.91
C GLY A 45 21.46 25.49 -21.95
N LEU A 46 22.57 24.88 -21.52
CA LEU A 46 23.62 24.35 -22.42
C LEU A 46 23.34 22.92 -22.87
N LEU A 47 22.50 22.18 -22.14
CA LEU A 47 22.11 20.81 -22.46
C LEU A 47 20.59 20.71 -22.59
N ASN A 48 20.11 20.02 -23.63
CA ASN A 48 18.68 19.79 -23.79
C ASN A 48 18.18 18.76 -22.77
N LYS A 49 16.91 18.89 -22.40
CA LYS A 49 16.29 17.96 -21.47
C LYS A 49 16.16 16.57 -22.08
N GLU A 50 15.91 16.48 -23.38
CA GLU A 50 15.75 15.23 -24.12
C GLU A 50 17.05 14.42 -24.12
N ASP A 51 18.19 15.10 -24.31
CA ASP A 51 19.52 14.48 -24.26
C ASP A 51 19.82 13.97 -22.84
N LEU A 52 19.52 14.77 -21.81
CA LEU A 52 19.69 14.35 -20.42
C LEU A 52 18.78 13.17 -20.04
N ASP A 53 17.50 13.21 -20.41
CA ASP A 53 16.53 12.14 -20.11
C ASP A 53 16.85 10.85 -20.90
N SER A 54 17.52 10.94 -22.06
CA SER A 54 18.02 9.79 -22.84
C SER A 54 19.20 9.10 -22.15
N ASP A 55 20.20 9.88 -21.72
CA ASP A 55 21.40 9.34 -21.06
C ASP A 55 21.11 8.86 -19.63
N TYR A 56 20.17 9.50 -18.95
CA TYR A 56 19.79 9.23 -17.56
C TYR A 56 18.29 8.96 -17.44
N PRO A 57 17.79 7.84 -17.98
CA PRO A 57 16.36 7.54 -17.99
C PRO A 57 15.84 7.32 -16.58
N VAL A 58 15.11 8.31 -16.07
CA VAL A 58 14.40 8.20 -14.79
C VAL A 58 13.12 7.41 -15.02
N LYS A 59 13.12 6.13 -14.60
CA LYS A 59 11.91 5.32 -14.63
C LYS A 59 10.83 5.98 -13.76
N PRO A 60 9.62 6.23 -14.29
CA PRO A 60 8.51 6.59 -13.43
C PRO A 60 8.30 5.44 -12.45
N PHE A 61 8.02 5.77 -11.18
CA PHE A 61 7.63 4.75 -10.22
C PHE A 61 6.42 4.01 -10.80
N GLN A 62 6.60 2.72 -11.10
CA GLN A 62 5.46 1.86 -11.36
C GLN A 62 4.61 1.91 -10.10
N ARG A 63 3.42 2.52 -10.23
CA ARG A 63 2.41 2.43 -9.18
C ARG A 63 2.28 0.95 -8.84
N PRO A 64 2.33 0.56 -7.55
CA PRO A 64 2.08 -0.83 -7.18
C PRO A 64 0.83 -1.29 -7.93
N ARG A 65 0.99 -2.38 -8.70
CA ARG A 65 -0.11 -2.98 -9.45
C ARG A 65 -1.28 -3.11 -8.50
N SER A 66 -2.50 -2.71 -8.92
CA SER A 66 -3.70 -2.86 -8.10
C SER A 66 -3.74 -4.27 -7.54
N GLN A 67 -3.35 -4.43 -6.28
CA GLN A 67 -3.27 -5.73 -5.65
C GLN A 67 -4.69 -6.26 -5.67
N ARG A 68 -4.91 -7.38 -6.37
CA ARG A 68 -6.24 -7.98 -6.48
C ARG A 68 -6.77 -8.12 -5.05
N ASN A 69 -7.85 -7.38 -4.75
CA ASN A 69 -8.35 -7.32 -3.40
C ASN A 69 -8.78 -8.75 -3.03
N ASN A 70 -8.14 -9.31 -2.01
CA ASN A 70 -8.46 -10.63 -1.47
C ASN A 70 -9.14 -10.46 -0.11
N ASN A 71 -10.00 -9.44 0.02
CA ASN A 71 -10.69 -9.14 1.27
C ASN A 71 -11.61 -10.30 1.68
N SER A 72 -12.23 -10.98 0.72
CA SER A 72 -13.04 -12.17 0.99
C SER A 72 -12.26 -13.26 1.71
N ALA A 73 -11.04 -13.59 1.27
CA ALA A 73 -10.20 -14.60 1.94
C ALA A 73 -9.69 -14.16 3.33
N ARG A 74 -9.63 -12.85 3.59
CA ARG A 74 -9.32 -12.32 4.92
C ARG A 74 -10.54 -12.41 5.83
N ILE A 75 -11.72 -12.05 5.32
CA ILE A 75 -12.99 -12.10 6.05
C ILE A 75 -13.33 -13.54 6.43
N ASN A 76 -13.25 -14.49 5.50
CA ASN A 76 -13.54 -15.89 5.79
C ASN A 76 -12.67 -16.46 6.92
N ARG A 77 -11.37 -16.12 6.95
CA ARG A 77 -10.46 -16.55 8.02
C ARG A 77 -10.79 -15.93 9.38
N MET A 78 -11.29 -14.69 9.39
CA MET A 78 -11.73 -14.04 10.64
C MET A 78 -13.05 -14.65 11.14
N GLU A 79 -14.00 -14.93 10.24
CA GLU A 79 -15.27 -15.57 10.58
C GLU A 79 -15.06 -16.97 11.17
N GLU A 80 -14.15 -17.77 10.60
CA GLU A 80 -13.78 -19.09 11.12
C GLU A 80 -13.25 -18.98 12.56
N GLY A 81 -12.26 -18.12 12.81
CA GLY A 81 -11.71 -17.94 14.16
C GLY A 81 -12.73 -17.38 15.18
N LEU A 82 -13.67 -16.54 14.75
CA LEU A 82 -14.76 -16.06 15.60
C LEU A 82 -15.76 -17.17 15.93
N ASN A 83 -16.07 -18.04 14.98
CA ASN A 83 -16.95 -19.19 15.21
C ASN A 83 -16.30 -20.20 16.17
N GLU A 84 -15.02 -20.51 16.00
CA GLU A 84 -14.28 -21.36 16.94
C GLU A 84 -14.29 -20.80 18.37
N THR A 85 -14.08 -19.49 18.50
CA THR A 85 -14.14 -18.80 19.81
C THR A 85 -15.53 -18.89 20.41
N ARG A 86 -16.58 -18.68 19.61
CA ARG A 86 -17.97 -18.78 20.05
C ARG A 86 -18.30 -20.17 20.57
N GLU A 87 -17.90 -21.22 19.85
CA GLU A 87 -18.13 -22.61 20.28
C GLU A 87 -17.40 -22.92 21.59
N SER A 88 -16.17 -22.44 21.74
CA SER A 88 -15.38 -22.62 22.97
C SER A 88 -16.04 -21.94 24.19
N VAL A 89 -16.59 -20.73 24.00
CA VAL A 89 -17.33 -20.00 25.04
C VAL A 89 -18.65 -20.69 25.40
N ASN A 90 -19.36 -21.23 24.41
CA ASN A 90 -20.59 -21.97 24.65
C ASN A 90 -20.30 -23.22 25.50
N GLN A 91 -19.29 -24.01 25.12
CA GLN A 91 -18.87 -25.21 25.87
C GLN A 91 -18.48 -24.85 27.32
N LEU A 92 -17.68 -23.79 27.50
CA LEU A 92 -17.30 -23.33 28.83
C LEU A 92 -18.53 -22.94 29.67
N THR A 93 -19.52 -22.29 29.05
CA THR A 93 -20.77 -21.89 29.71
C THR A 93 -21.57 -23.11 30.15
N GLU A 94 -21.66 -24.16 29.33
CA GLU A 94 -22.35 -25.40 29.68
C GLU A 94 -21.67 -26.11 30.86
N GLU A 95 -20.33 -26.20 30.87
CA GLU A 95 -19.58 -26.78 31.99
C GLU A 95 -19.79 -25.99 33.28
N PHE A 96 -19.83 -24.65 33.18
CA PHE A 96 -20.11 -23.80 34.34
C PHE A 96 -21.53 -23.99 34.89
N GLN A 97 -22.53 -24.21 34.03
CA GLN A 97 -23.89 -24.53 34.46
C GLN A 97 -23.96 -25.90 35.17
N LYS A 98 -23.25 -26.92 34.65
CA LYS A 98 -23.18 -28.25 35.27
C LYS A 98 -22.59 -28.22 36.68
N LEU A 99 -21.63 -27.32 36.93
CA LEU A 99 -21.02 -27.15 38.25
C LEU A 99 -22.01 -26.69 39.34
N ASN A 100 -23.21 -26.22 38.97
CA ASN A 100 -24.34 -25.96 39.88
C ASN A 100 -23.98 -25.12 41.13
N ILE A 101 -23.03 -24.19 40.96
CA ILE A 101 -22.53 -23.35 42.06
C ILE A 101 -23.63 -22.34 42.40
N ARG A 102 -24.34 -22.58 43.52
CA ARG A 102 -25.30 -21.61 44.06
C ARG A 102 -24.54 -20.34 44.44
N LYS A 103 -25.08 -19.18 44.05
CA LYS A 103 -24.54 -17.87 44.47
C LYS A 103 -24.42 -17.87 46.01
N PRO A 104 -23.28 -17.43 46.58
CA PRO A 104 -23.21 -17.20 48.01
C PRO A 104 -24.28 -16.16 48.37
N VAL A 105 -25.16 -16.53 49.30
CA VAL A 105 -26.09 -15.58 49.92
C VAL A 105 -25.22 -14.70 50.80
N VAL A 106 -25.09 -13.43 50.41
CA VAL A 106 -24.50 -12.37 51.24
C VAL A 106 -25.61 -11.69 52.00
#